data_AF-M1YY74-F1
#
_entry.id   AF-M1YY74-F1
#
_cell.length_a   1.000
_cell.length_b   1.000
_cell.length_c   1.000
_cell.angle_alpha   90.00
_cell.angle_beta   90.00
_cell.angle_gamma   90.00
#
_symmetry.space_group_name_H-M   'P 1'
#
loop_
_entity.id
_entity.type
_entity.pdbx_description
1 polymer ?
#
loop_
_entity_poly.entity_id
_entity_poly.type
_entity_poly.pdbx_seq_one_letter_code
_entity_poly.pdbx_strand_id
1 'polypeptide(L)'
;MPIKFTHVDLREEDTTESFFSHQFLSARIKTGHESNEGFDPIFTEGRSDEWLEANWKEVKDNDLMYEEDVNQYITLTLSELANPRSLACLNEYLIDINSDAGRIAVSLNSKSNRFTLFRVNADFLLLNLGLFRSDLYRDSEAYMDKGGSYYFSAAASLKSLQGGRTGLSDVMEKLSINFGKYVEILRQMKQDADNYLSFHTKIPEAEMKQLEHLLTLEVQKKNKPGPG
;
A
#
# COMPACT_ATOMS: atom_id res chain seq x y z
N MET A 1 2.75 -20.31 -4.78
CA MET A 1 2.79 -20.77 -3.38
C MET A 1 2.85 -19.53 -2.52
N PRO A 2 1.98 -19.39 -1.52
CA PRO A 2 2.05 -18.27 -0.58
C PRO A 2 3.41 -18.28 0.12
N ILE A 3 4.02 -17.11 0.24
CA ILE A 3 5.30 -16.96 0.94
C ILE A 3 4.96 -16.95 2.43
N LYS A 4 5.68 -17.73 3.22
CA LYS A 4 5.49 -17.79 4.68
C LYS A 4 6.47 -16.85 5.37
N PHE A 5 5.99 -16.09 6.35
CA PHE A 5 6.83 -15.36 7.29
C PHE A 5 6.95 -16.14 8.59
N THR A 6 8.14 -16.13 9.18
CA THR A 6 8.35 -16.68 10.52
C THR A 6 8.64 -15.54 11.46
N HIS A 7 7.82 -15.40 12.50
CA HIS A 7 8.09 -14.44 13.57
C HIS A 7 9.37 -14.85 14.31
N VAL A 8 10.38 -13.97 14.34
CA VAL A 8 11.70 -14.26 14.94
C VAL A 8 11.55 -14.58 16.44
N ASP A 9 10.65 -13.87 17.12
CA ASP A 9 10.48 -13.98 18.57
C ASP A 9 9.50 -15.08 18.97
N LEU A 10 8.43 -15.28 18.19
CA LEU A 10 7.36 -16.22 18.51
C LEU A 10 7.53 -17.61 17.85
N ARG A 11 8.39 -17.71 16.83
CA ARG A 11 8.58 -18.91 15.98
C ARG A 11 7.30 -19.43 15.32
N GLU A 12 6.26 -18.60 15.26
CA GLU A 12 5.03 -18.89 14.55
C GLU A 12 5.20 -18.60 13.05
N GLU A 13 4.64 -19.48 12.22
CA GLU A 13 4.57 -19.28 10.77
C GLU A 13 3.25 -18.61 10.41
N ASP A 14 3.34 -17.51 9.67
CA ASP A 14 2.18 -16.83 9.13
C ASP A 14 2.24 -16.72 7.60
N THR A 15 1.09 -16.55 6.96
CA THR A 15 1.04 -16.21 5.53
C THR A 15 1.43 -14.76 5.31
N THR A 16 1.96 -14.42 4.14
CA THR A 16 2.16 -13.05 3.67
C THR A 16 0.95 -12.16 3.98
N GLU A 17 -0.23 -12.64 3.63
CA GLU A 17 -1.50 -11.94 3.72
C GLU A 17 -1.91 -11.68 5.16
N SER A 18 -1.90 -12.71 6.00
CA SER A 18 -2.21 -12.57 7.43
C SER A 18 -1.22 -11.67 8.17
N PHE A 19 0.08 -11.78 7.85
CA PHE A 19 1.11 -10.95 8.46
C PHE A 19 0.85 -9.47 8.15
N PHE A 20 0.65 -9.11 6.88
CA PHE A 20 0.38 -7.73 6.50
C PHE A 20 -0.98 -7.23 6.98
N SER A 21 -1.99 -8.10 7.02
CA SER A 21 -3.30 -7.78 7.58
C SER A 21 -3.17 -7.35 9.04
N HIS A 22 -2.50 -8.16 9.86
CA HIS A 22 -2.30 -7.86 11.27
C HIS A 22 -1.60 -6.52 11.46
N GLN A 23 -0.49 -6.29 10.75
CA GLN A 23 0.29 -5.06 10.89
C GLN A 23 -0.49 -3.82 10.45
N PHE A 24 -1.16 -3.90 9.30
CA PHE A 24 -1.93 -2.79 8.75
C PHE A 24 -3.12 -2.42 9.64
N LEU A 25 -3.89 -3.41 10.10
CA LEU A 25 -5.02 -3.18 10.99
C LEU A 25 -4.56 -2.64 12.36
N SER A 26 -3.46 -3.15 12.91
CA SER A 26 -2.88 -2.64 14.16
C SER A 26 -2.46 -1.17 14.05
N ALA A 27 -1.81 -0.79 12.95
CA ALA A 27 -1.41 0.58 12.69
C ALA A 27 -2.61 1.51 12.59
N ARG A 28 -3.65 1.09 11.87
CA ARG A 28 -4.89 1.85 11.74
C ARG A 28 -5.58 2.08 13.08
N ILE A 29 -5.68 1.05 13.92
CA ILE A 29 -6.21 1.17 15.29
C ILE A 29 -5.44 2.24 16.08
N LYS A 30 -4.10 2.20 16.05
CA LYS A 30 -3.27 3.15 16.79
C LYS A 30 -3.35 4.58 16.29
N THR A 31 -3.47 4.78 14.98
CA THR A 31 -3.67 6.14 14.41
C THR A 31 -5.02 6.76 14.80
N GLY A 32 -6.00 5.96 15.25
CA GLY A 32 -7.36 6.43 15.48
C GLY A 32 -8.09 6.83 14.20
N HIS A 33 -7.62 6.38 13.04
CA HIS A 33 -8.28 6.63 11.76
C HIS A 33 -9.39 5.61 11.53
N GLU A 34 -10.62 6.01 11.88
CA GLU A 34 -11.82 5.25 11.55
C GLU A 34 -11.94 5.04 10.05
N SER A 35 -12.31 3.84 9.59
CA SER A 35 -12.57 3.61 8.17
C SER A 35 -13.68 4.50 7.65
N ASN A 36 -14.68 4.67 8.49
CA ASN A 36 -15.83 5.49 8.26
C ASN A 36 -16.18 6.16 9.59
N GLU A 37 -16.30 7.48 9.59
CA GLU A 37 -16.44 8.30 10.78
C GLU A 37 -17.70 7.89 11.55
N GLY A 38 -17.53 7.22 12.70
CA GLY A 38 -18.59 6.64 13.53
C GLY A 38 -19.09 5.24 13.13
N PHE A 39 -18.66 4.69 11.98
CA PHE A 39 -19.20 3.45 11.39
C PHE A 39 -18.16 2.34 11.15
N ASP A 40 -16.92 2.54 11.59
CA ASP A 40 -15.85 1.54 11.53
C ASP A 40 -16.04 0.30 12.43
N PRO A 41 -16.17 -0.93 11.88
CA PRO A 41 -16.32 -2.16 12.66
C PRO A 41 -15.17 -2.48 13.61
N ILE A 42 -13.99 -1.90 13.39
CA ILE A 42 -12.81 -2.15 14.23
C ILE A 42 -12.88 -1.37 15.55
N PHE A 43 -13.62 -0.26 15.58
CA PHE A 43 -13.84 0.58 16.77
C PHE A 43 -15.22 0.33 17.41
N THR A 44 -15.80 -0.86 17.24
CA THR A 44 -17.18 -1.24 17.66
C THR A 44 -17.54 -1.18 19.14
N GLU A 45 -16.67 -0.69 20.02
CA GLU A 45 -17.11 -0.35 21.38
C GLU A 45 -18.13 0.80 21.31
N GLY A 46 -19.44 0.45 21.27
CA GLY A 46 -20.54 1.41 21.27
C GLY A 46 -21.74 1.14 20.35
N ARG A 47 -21.80 0.01 19.61
CA ARG A 47 -22.92 -0.27 18.68
C ARG A 47 -23.91 -1.29 19.24
N SER A 48 -25.12 -0.83 19.59
CA SER A 48 -26.25 -1.70 19.97
C SER A 48 -27.05 -2.16 18.75
N ASP A 49 -27.92 -3.16 18.94
CA ASP A 49 -28.86 -3.63 17.91
C ASP A 49 -29.74 -2.49 17.36
N GLU A 50 -30.06 -1.49 18.20
CA GLU A 50 -30.86 -0.32 17.80
C GLU A 50 -30.11 0.60 16.80
N TRP A 51 -28.79 0.72 16.94
CA TRP A 51 -27.98 1.48 15.98
C TRP A 51 -27.97 0.79 14.60
N LEU A 52 -27.93 -0.54 14.58
CA LEU A 52 -27.94 -1.34 13.36
C LEU A 52 -29.25 -1.19 12.59
N GLU A 53 -30.39 -1.16 13.28
CA GLU A 53 -31.69 -0.88 12.66
C GLU A 53 -31.77 0.54 12.10
N ALA A 54 -31.24 1.54 12.83
CA ALA A 54 -31.30 2.94 12.44
C ALA A 54 -30.50 3.27 11.17
N ASN A 55 -29.38 2.58 10.94
CA ASN A 55 -28.46 2.83 9.82
C ASN A 55 -28.52 1.73 8.75
N TRP A 56 -29.46 0.78 8.85
CA TRP A 56 -29.54 -0.43 8.03
C TRP A 56 -29.58 -0.17 6.52
N LYS A 57 -30.21 0.95 6.12
CA LYS A 57 -30.29 1.34 4.71
C LYS A 57 -28.90 1.71 4.16
N GLU A 58 -28.14 2.53 4.89
CA GLU A 58 -26.82 2.98 4.47
C GLU A 58 -25.81 1.82 4.51
N VAL A 59 -25.99 0.87 5.44
CA VAL A 59 -25.26 -0.41 5.48
C VAL A 59 -25.49 -1.22 4.20
N LYS A 60 -26.77 -1.37 3.79
CA LYS A 60 -27.15 -2.18 2.63
C LYS A 60 -26.80 -1.55 1.29
N ASP A 61 -26.92 -0.23 1.20
CA ASP A 61 -26.64 0.52 -0.01
C ASP A 61 -25.12 0.69 -0.23
N ASN A 62 -24.28 0.21 0.71
CA ASN A 62 -22.84 0.46 0.76
C ASN A 62 -22.53 1.98 0.77
N ASP A 63 -23.52 2.79 1.15
CA ASP A 63 -23.44 4.24 1.38
C ASP A 63 -22.59 4.52 2.64
N LEU A 64 -22.58 3.58 3.58
CA LEU A 64 -21.50 3.48 4.56
C LEU A 64 -20.29 2.93 3.81
N MET A 65 -19.34 3.80 3.51
CA MET A 65 -18.00 3.49 2.97
C MET A 65 -17.24 2.56 3.94
N TYR A 66 -17.68 1.31 4.10
CA TYR A 66 -16.92 0.30 4.81
C TYR A 66 -15.63 0.10 4.03
N GLU A 67 -14.51 0.42 4.65
CA GLU A 67 -13.19 0.30 4.01
C GLU A 67 -12.59 -1.10 4.19
N GLU A 68 -13.38 -2.11 4.55
CA GLU A 68 -12.90 -3.49 4.67
C GLU A 68 -12.35 -4.01 3.35
N ASP A 69 -13.04 -3.71 2.25
CA ASP A 69 -12.58 -4.00 0.89
C ASP A 69 -11.26 -3.26 0.55
N VAL A 70 -11.08 -2.04 1.06
CA VAL A 70 -9.82 -1.30 0.91
C VAL A 70 -8.70 -1.89 1.77
N ASN A 71 -8.97 -2.28 3.02
CA ASN A 71 -7.98 -2.93 3.88
C ASN A 71 -7.50 -4.23 3.25
N GLN A 72 -8.43 -5.02 2.72
CA GLN A 72 -8.13 -6.26 2.02
C GLN A 72 -7.31 -5.98 0.76
N TYR A 73 -7.67 -4.96 -0.02
CA TYR A 73 -6.90 -4.54 -1.18
C TYR A 73 -5.45 -4.17 -0.79
N ILE A 74 -5.27 -3.28 0.17
CA ILE A 74 -3.94 -2.84 0.63
C ILE A 74 -3.12 -4.02 1.16
N THR A 75 -3.73 -4.91 1.94
CA THR A 75 -3.09 -6.13 2.46
C THR A 75 -2.58 -7.02 1.33
N LEU A 76 -3.39 -7.22 0.30
CA LEU A 76 -2.99 -8.00 -0.87
C LEU A 76 -1.88 -7.30 -1.66
N THR A 77 -1.97 -5.97 -1.85
CA THR A 77 -0.92 -5.19 -2.51
C THR A 77 0.43 -5.27 -1.75
N LEU A 78 0.39 -5.22 -0.40
CA LEU A 78 1.58 -5.43 0.44
C LEU A 78 2.13 -6.86 0.31
N SER A 79 1.25 -7.85 0.25
CA SER A 79 1.62 -9.25 0.05
C SER A 79 2.27 -9.48 -1.32
N GLU A 80 1.76 -8.82 -2.36
CA GLU A 80 2.34 -8.85 -3.71
C GLU A 80 3.74 -8.23 -3.75
N LEU A 81 4.00 -7.16 -2.97
CA LEU A 81 5.32 -6.55 -2.85
C LEU A 81 6.37 -7.53 -2.27
N ALA A 82 5.96 -8.42 -1.38
CA ALA A 82 6.84 -9.47 -0.83
C ALA A 82 7.13 -10.60 -1.85
N ASN A 83 6.46 -10.63 -3.01
CA ASN A 83 6.61 -11.65 -4.03
C ASN A 83 7.39 -11.13 -5.26
N PRO A 84 8.64 -11.58 -5.47
CA PRO A 84 9.49 -11.10 -6.58
C PRO A 84 8.90 -11.33 -7.98
N ARG A 85 8.04 -12.34 -8.17
CA ARG A 85 7.42 -12.62 -9.47
C ARG A 85 6.34 -11.59 -9.83
N SER A 86 5.63 -11.08 -8.84
CA SER A 86 4.61 -10.05 -9.04
C SER A 86 5.26 -8.71 -9.45
N LEU A 87 6.39 -8.37 -8.83
CA LEU A 87 7.15 -7.14 -9.14
C LEU A 87 7.69 -7.09 -10.56
N ALA A 88 8.12 -8.23 -11.12
CA ALA A 88 8.63 -8.28 -12.49
C ALA A 88 7.58 -7.89 -13.54
N CYS A 89 6.30 -8.21 -13.31
CA CYS A 89 5.19 -7.90 -14.21
C CYS A 89 4.74 -6.43 -14.10
N LEU A 90 4.87 -5.83 -12.91
CA LEU A 90 4.44 -4.45 -12.64
C LEU A 90 5.40 -3.41 -13.22
N ASN A 91 6.68 -3.75 -13.37
CA ASN A 91 7.71 -2.84 -13.88
C ASN A 91 7.44 -2.29 -15.29
N GLU A 92 6.72 -3.01 -16.14
CA GLU A 92 6.42 -2.55 -17.51
C GLU A 92 5.49 -1.33 -17.56
N TYR A 93 4.68 -1.14 -16.51
CA TYR A 93 3.72 -0.04 -16.40
C TYR A 93 4.15 1.04 -15.41
N LEU A 94 5.24 0.81 -14.66
CA LEU A 94 5.74 1.77 -13.70
C LEU A 94 6.47 2.91 -14.44
N ILE A 95 6.13 4.15 -14.09
CA ILE A 95 6.75 5.33 -14.68
C ILE A 95 7.54 6.10 -13.62
N ASP A 96 8.45 6.98 -14.05
CA ASP A 96 9.18 7.84 -13.12
C ASP A 96 8.21 8.68 -12.28
N ILE A 97 8.52 8.84 -10.99
CA ILE A 97 7.63 9.51 -10.03
C ILE A 97 7.31 10.96 -10.43
N ASN A 98 8.17 11.62 -11.20
CA ASN A 98 7.94 12.98 -11.69
C ASN A 98 7.17 13.01 -13.02
N SER A 99 7.03 11.87 -13.70
CA SER A 99 6.34 11.75 -14.98
C SER A 99 4.83 11.68 -14.81
N ASP A 100 4.08 12.07 -15.85
CA ASP A 100 2.62 12.01 -15.82
C ASP A 100 2.08 10.79 -16.58
N ALA A 101 1.49 9.84 -15.84
CA ALA A 101 0.83 8.66 -16.39
C ALA A 101 -0.33 9.03 -17.33
N GLY A 102 -0.99 10.18 -17.12
CA GLY A 102 -2.04 10.67 -18.01
C GLY A 102 -1.55 10.86 -19.44
N ARG A 103 -0.35 11.42 -19.62
CA ARG A 103 0.27 11.60 -20.95
C ARG A 103 0.52 10.27 -21.67
N ILE A 104 0.95 9.25 -20.93
CA ILE A 104 1.20 7.91 -21.46
C ILE A 104 -0.14 7.21 -21.75
N ALA A 105 -1.14 7.36 -20.88
CA ALA A 105 -2.46 6.77 -21.04
C ALA A 105 -3.16 7.20 -22.34
N VAL A 106 -2.96 8.44 -22.80
CA VAL A 106 -3.48 8.93 -24.08
C VAL A 106 -2.97 8.09 -25.25
N SER A 107 -1.70 7.66 -25.21
CA SER A 107 -1.09 6.84 -26.25
C SER A 107 -1.49 5.36 -26.21
N LEU A 108 -2.11 4.91 -25.11
CA LEU A 108 -2.58 3.53 -24.97
C LEU A 108 -3.95 3.37 -25.62
N ASN A 109 -4.06 2.42 -26.55
CA ASN A 109 -5.32 2.12 -27.25
C ASN A 109 -6.26 1.21 -26.43
N SER A 110 -5.72 0.46 -25.46
CA SER A 110 -6.48 -0.50 -24.66
C SER A 110 -6.96 0.13 -23.35
N LYS A 111 -8.27 0.08 -23.09
CA LYS A 111 -8.86 0.47 -21.79
C LYS A 111 -8.29 -0.34 -20.63
N SER A 112 -8.00 -1.63 -20.87
CA SER A 112 -7.35 -2.49 -19.87
C SER A 112 -5.93 -2.03 -19.57
N ASN A 113 -5.16 -1.59 -20.58
CA ASN A 113 -3.80 -1.09 -20.34
C ASN A 113 -3.82 0.24 -19.60
N ARG A 114 -4.81 1.12 -19.87
CA ARG A 114 -4.99 2.38 -19.11
C ARG A 114 -5.33 2.11 -17.66
N PHE A 115 -6.24 1.17 -17.40
CA PHE A 115 -6.54 0.73 -16.04
C PHE A 115 -5.29 0.23 -15.32
N THR A 116 -4.53 -0.69 -15.95
CA THR A 116 -3.29 -1.22 -15.37
C THR A 116 -2.27 -0.11 -15.12
N LEU A 117 -2.03 0.77 -16.09
CA LEU A 117 -1.10 1.90 -15.95
C LEU A 117 -1.44 2.76 -14.73
N PHE A 118 -2.69 3.20 -14.62
CA PHE A 118 -3.09 4.06 -13.51
C PHE A 118 -3.05 3.33 -12.17
N ARG A 119 -3.55 2.08 -12.10
CA ARG A 119 -3.54 1.29 -10.87
C ARG A 119 -2.12 1.08 -10.34
N VAL A 120 -1.21 0.60 -11.20
CA VAL A 120 0.18 0.31 -10.81
C VAL A 120 0.90 1.55 -10.29
N ASN A 121 0.70 2.70 -10.92
CA ASN A 121 1.33 3.94 -10.47
C ASN A 121 0.68 4.52 -9.21
N ALA A 122 -0.62 4.31 -9.01
CA ALA A 122 -1.30 4.67 -7.77
C ALA A 122 -0.83 3.80 -6.59
N ASP A 123 -0.77 2.47 -6.78
CA ASP A 123 -0.23 1.52 -5.80
C ASP A 123 1.21 1.88 -5.44
N PHE A 124 2.05 2.18 -6.45
CA PHE A 124 3.42 2.62 -6.23
C PHE A 124 3.49 3.89 -5.39
N LEU A 125 2.71 4.93 -5.69
CA LEU A 125 2.72 6.17 -4.91
C LEU A 125 2.26 5.93 -3.47
N LEU A 126 1.20 5.13 -3.27
CA LEU A 126 0.67 4.79 -1.96
C LEU A 126 1.75 4.13 -1.09
N LEU A 127 2.42 3.10 -1.63
CA LEU A 127 3.47 2.38 -0.93
C LEU A 127 4.75 3.22 -0.78
N ASN A 128 5.14 4.00 -1.79
CA ASN A 128 6.35 4.82 -1.74
C ASN A 128 6.25 5.90 -0.65
N LEU A 129 5.13 6.62 -0.61
CA LEU A 129 4.88 7.68 0.37
C LEU A 129 4.59 7.13 1.77
N GLY A 130 3.92 5.97 1.84
CA GLY A 130 3.56 5.31 3.10
C GLY A 130 4.73 4.61 3.78
N LEU A 131 5.58 3.93 3.00
CA LEU A 131 6.56 2.98 3.55
C LEU A 131 8.01 3.35 3.29
N PHE A 132 8.33 3.95 2.14
CA PHE A 132 9.73 4.05 1.71
C PHE A 132 10.31 5.45 1.90
N ARG A 133 9.62 6.50 1.47
CA ARG A 133 10.12 7.88 1.45
C ARG A 133 9.23 8.83 2.24
N SER A 134 9.52 8.92 3.54
CA SER A 134 8.93 9.94 4.42
C SER A 134 9.63 11.30 4.30
N ASP A 135 10.76 11.39 3.61
CA ASP A 135 11.53 12.63 3.39
C ASP A 135 10.92 13.54 2.29
N LEU A 136 10.04 12.99 1.45
CA LEU A 136 9.30 13.74 0.44
C LEU A 136 8.20 14.68 1.01
N TYR A 137 8.17 14.92 2.33
CA TYR A 137 7.19 15.78 3.02
C TYR A 137 7.03 17.18 2.41
N ARG A 138 8.05 17.70 1.74
CA ARG A 138 8.01 19.04 1.12
C ARG A 138 7.12 19.10 -0.13
N ASP A 139 7.09 18.01 -0.90
CA ASP A 139 6.28 17.87 -2.12
C ASP A 139 5.15 16.83 -1.91
N SER A 140 4.92 16.40 -0.66
CA SER A 140 4.04 15.28 -0.36
C SER A 140 2.61 15.55 -0.80
N GLU A 141 2.12 16.78 -0.66
CA GLU A 141 0.77 17.15 -1.09
C GLU A 141 0.55 16.92 -2.59
N ALA A 142 1.50 17.37 -3.43
CA ALA A 142 1.43 17.15 -4.88
C ALA A 142 1.47 15.66 -5.26
N TYR A 143 2.27 14.85 -4.56
CA TYR A 143 2.30 13.40 -4.78
C TYR A 143 1.07 12.67 -4.22
N MET A 144 0.46 13.19 -3.16
CA MET A 144 -0.79 12.67 -2.60
C MET A 144 -1.95 12.93 -3.56
N ASP A 145 -2.08 14.15 -4.07
CA ASP A 145 -3.06 14.51 -5.09
C ASP A 145 -2.88 13.67 -6.35
N LYS A 146 -1.62 13.47 -6.76
CA LYS A 146 -1.28 12.63 -7.90
C LYS A 146 -1.70 11.18 -7.68
N GLY A 147 -1.40 10.60 -6.52
CA GLY A 147 -1.79 9.24 -6.16
C GLY A 147 -3.31 9.07 -6.16
N GLY A 148 -4.04 10.01 -5.53
CA GLY A 148 -5.50 10.05 -5.56
C GLY A 148 -6.05 10.11 -7.00
N SER A 149 -5.51 11.02 -7.82
CA SER A 149 -5.93 11.19 -9.22
C SER A 149 -5.71 9.94 -10.07
N TYR A 150 -4.68 9.15 -9.79
CA TYR A 150 -4.40 7.89 -10.48
C TYR A 150 -5.40 6.81 -10.08
N TYR A 151 -5.74 6.69 -8.79
CA TYR A 151 -6.83 5.80 -8.39
C TYR A 151 -8.18 6.19 -8.98
N PHE A 152 -8.52 7.48 -9.02
CA PHE A 152 -9.71 7.98 -9.71
C PHE A 152 -9.71 7.58 -11.20
N SER A 153 -8.59 7.77 -11.88
CA SER A 153 -8.43 7.44 -13.30
C SER A 153 -8.48 5.93 -13.55
N ALA A 154 -7.97 5.12 -12.62
CA ALA A 154 -8.09 3.67 -12.65
C ALA A 154 -9.56 3.24 -12.49
N ALA A 155 -10.28 3.81 -11.53
CA ALA A 155 -11.71 3.54 -11.33
C ALA A 155 -12.52 3.86 -12.60
N ALA A 156 -12.33 5.05 -13.18
CA ALA A 156 -13.00 5.47 -14.39
C ALA A 156 -12.70 4.54 -15.59
N SER A 157 -11.43 4.15 -15.74
CA SER A 157 -10.99 3.22 -16.80
C SER A 157 -11.63 1.84 -16.64
N LEU A 158 -11.70 1.34 -15.40
CA LEU A 158 -12.30 0.04 -15.09
C LEU A 158 -13.82 0.06 -15.32
N LYS A 159 -14.50 1.13 -14.91
CA LYS A 159 -15.94 1.30 -15.18
C LYS A 159 -16.24 1.33 -16.67
N SER A 160 -15.41 2.04 -17.45
CA SER A 160 -15.52 2.09 -18.91
C SER A 160 -15.24 0.73 -19.58
N LEU A 161 -14.39 -0.11 -18.97
CA LEU A 161 -14.08 -1.45 -19.46
C LEU A 161 -15.21 -2.45 -19.16
N GLN A 162 -15.75 -2.41 -17.95
CA GLN A 162 -16.75 -3.36 -17.45
C GLN A 162 -18.19 -2.95 -17.75
N GLY A 163 -18.41 -1.74 -18.27
CA GLY A 163 -19.74 -1.22 -18.59
C GLY A 163 -20.54 -0.74 -17.38
N GLY A 164 -19.89 -0.52 -16.23
CA GLY A 164 -20.56 -0.12 -14.98
C GLY A 164 -19.65 -0.16 -13.76
N ARG A 165 -20.24 0.11 -12.59
CA ARG A 165 -19.54 0.00 -11.30
C ARG A 165 -19.21 -1.47 -10.98
N THR A 166 -18.07 -1.68 -10.34
CA THR A 166 -17.59 -2.96 -9.82
C THR A 166 -17.02 -2.74 -8.42
N GLY A 167 -16.98 -3.78 -7.58
CA GLY A 167 -16.37 -3.66 -6.25
C GLY A 167 -14.93 -3.14 -6.30
N LEU A 168 -14.13 -3.59 -7.27
CA LEU A 168 -12.78 -3.08 -7.46
C LEU A 168 -12.76 -1.60 -7.88
N SER A 169 -13.67 -1.14 -8.74
CA SER A 169 -13.75 0.29 -9.06
C SER A 169 -14.19 1.13 -7.87
N ASP A 170 -15.01 0.58 -6.97
CA ASP A 170 -15.45 1.26 -5.76
C ASP A 170 -14.30 1.39 -4.75
N VAL A 171 -13.49 0.33 -4.59
CA VAL A 171 -12.23 0.37 -3.82
C VAL A 171 -11.28 1.46 -4.34
N MET A 172 -11.12 1.56 -5.66
CA MET A 172 -10.26 2.59 -6.26
C MET A 172 -10.80 4.00 -5.99
N GLU A 173 -12.11 4.21 -6.01
CA GLU A 173 -12.70 5.51 -5.64
C GLU A 173 -12.50 5.84 -4.16
N LYS A 174 -12.68 4.86 -3.27
CA LYS A 174 -12.39 5.00 -1.84
C LYS A 174 -10.93 5.39 -1.60
N LEU A 175 -10.00 4.67 -2.22
CA LEU A 175 -8.56 4.96 -2.17
C LEU A 175 -8.21 6.32 -2.76
N SER A 176 -8.91 6.76 -3.80
CA SER A 176 -8.73 8.09 -4.37
C SER A 176 -9.11 9.20 -3.40
N ILE A 177 -10.26 9.06 -2.74
CA ILE A 177 -10.80 10.08 -1.83
C ILE A 177 -9.96 10.13 -0.55
N ASN A 178 -9.61 8.96 -0.02
CA ASN A 178 -8.94 8.81 1.27
C ASN A 178 -7.44 8.52 1.13
N PHE A 179 -6.81 8.91 0.01
CA PHE A 179 -5.42 8.54 -0.30
C PHE A 179 -4.45 8.92 0.84
N GLY A 180 -4.52 10.17 1.29
CA GLY A 180 -3.65 10.68 2.36
C GLY A 180 -3.81 9.91 3.68
N LYS A 181 -5.05 9.57 4.04
CA LYS A 181 -5.36 8.77 5.23
C LYS A 181 -4.66 7.41 5.19
N TYR A 182 -4.70 6.71 4.06
CA TYR A 182 -4.02 5.41 3.93
C TYR A 182 -2.50 5.53 3.90
N VAL A 183 -1.96 6.62 3.36
CA VAL A 183 -0.53 6.90 3.46
C VAL A 183 -0.12 7.06 4.93
N GLU A 184 -0.88 7.79 5.75
CA GLU A 184 -0.58 7.94 7.17
C GLU A 184 -0.69 6.62 7.94
N ILE A 185 -1.70 5.79 7.65
CA ILE A 185 -1.80 4.44 8.25
C ILE A 185 -0.57 3.60 7.90
N LEU A 186 -0.13 3.62 6.63
CA LEU A 186 1.08 2.91 6.20
C LEU A 186 2.35 3.46 6.86
N ARG A 187 2.44 4.78 7.09
CA ARG A 187 3.54 5.40 7.83
C ARG A 187 3.58 4.94 9.28
N GLN A 188 2.42 4.89 9.94
CA GLN A 188 2.31 4.36 11.28
C GLN A 188 2.72 2.87 11.32
N MET A 189 2.25 2.08 10.36
CA MET A 189 2.63 0.67 10.22
C MET A 189 4.16 0.51 10.09
N LYS A 190 4.81 1.35 9.29
CA LYS A 190 6.27 1.38 9.17
C LYS A 190 6.97 1.72 10.49
N GLN A 191 6.45 2.70 11.24
CA GLN A 191 7.05 3.13 12.51
C GLN A 191 6.90 2.09 13.61
N ASP A 192 5.76 1.41 13.67
CA ASP A 192 5.44 0.38 14.66
C ASP A 192 6.08 -0.97 14.35
N ALA A 193 6.28 -1.30 13.08
CA ALA A 193 6.86 -2.57 12.69
C ALA A 193 8.33 -2.62 13.14
N ASP A 194 8.58 -3.42 14.17
CA ASP A 194 9.90 -3.51 14.77
C ASP A 194 10.99 -3.94 13.77
N ASN A 195 10.64 -4.58 12.65
CA ASN A 195 11.58 -5.30 11.78
C ASN A 195 11.31 -5.29 10.26
N TYR A 196 10.41 -4.48 9.69
CA TYR A 196 10.04 -4.71 8.27
C TYR A 196 10.76 -3.82 7.23
N LEU A 197 10.91 -2.53 7.51
CA LEU A 197 11.62 -1.56 6.64
C LEU A 197 12.58 -0.66 7.43
N SER A 198 12.72 -0.96 8.71
CA SER A 198 13.40 -0.17 9.74
C SER A 198 14.92 -0.40 9.79
N PHE A 199 15.50 -1.13 8.82
CA PHE A 199 16.96 -1.20 8.66
C PHE A 199 17.59 0.20 8.58
N HIS A 200 16.87 1.20 8.05
CA HIS A 200 17.38 2.57 7.95
C HIS A 200 16.98 3.49 9.11
N THR A 201 16.00 3.13 9.94
CA THR A 201 15.50 4.02 11.01
C THR A 201 15.96 3.62 12.40
N LYS A 202 16.30 2.34 12.60
CA LYS A 202 16.76 1.83 13.90
C LYS A 202 18.27 1.63 14.01
N ILE A 203 18.98 1.61 12.88
CA ILE A 203 20.44 1.56 12.87
C ILE A 203 20.93 3.01 12.96
N PRO A 204 21.61 3.42 14.05
CA PRO A 204 22.23 4.74 14.13
C PRO A 204 23.10 5.00 12.90
N GLU A 205 23.13 6.23 12.39
CA GLU A 205 23.84 6.58 11.15
C GLU A 205 25.31 6.10 11.14
N ALA A 206 25.94 6.02 12.32
CA ALA A 206 27.27 5.47 12.52
C ALA A 206 27.37 3.95 12.22
N GLU A 207 26.39 3.17 12.68
CA GLU A 207 26.34 1.72 12.44
C GLU A 207 25.98 1.41 10.97
N MET A 208 25.15 2.25 10.35
CA MET A 208 24.80 2.10 8.93
C MET A 208 26.04 2.33 8.03
N LYS A 209 26.82 3.38 8.32
CA LYS A 209 28.10 3.63 7.63
C LYS A 209 29.11 2.50 7.84
N GLN A 210 29.13 1.88 9.02
CA GLN A 210 29.96 0.70 9.26
C GLN A 210 29.50 -0.50 8.43
N LEU A 211 28.19 -0.74 8.35
CA LEU A 211 27.66 -1.86 7.57
C LEU A 211 27.92 -1.68 6.07
N GLU A 212 27.73 -0.49 5.53
CA GLU A 212 28.06 -0.14 4.13
C GLU A 212 29.55 -0.36 3.83
N HIS A 213 30.43 0.05 4.76
CA HIS A 213 31.85 -0.16 4.64
C HIS A 213 32.22 -1.66 4.62
N LEU A 214 31.63 -2.46 5.51
CA LEU A 214 31.85 -3.91 5.58
C LEU A 214 31.34 -4.64 4.33
N LEU A 215 30.16 -4.29 3.83
CA LEU A 215 29.61 -4.85 2.59
C LEU A 215 30.48 -4.51 1.38
N THR A 216 30.99 -3.28 1.30
CA THR A 216 31.91 -2.85 0.24
C THR A 216 33.20 -3.65 0.27
N LEU A 217 33.77 -3.89 1.45
CA LEU A 217 34.97 -4.72 1.62
C LEU A 217 34.73 -6.17 1.19
N GLU A 218 33.57 -6.76 1.50
CA GLU A 218 33.29 -8.14 1.10
C GLU A 218 33.01 -8.31 -0.39
N VAL A 219 32.36 -7.35 -1.03
CA VAL A 219 32.23 -7.33 -2.50
C VAL A 219 33.61 -7.24 -3.16
N GLN A 220 34.52 -6.44 -2.60
CA GLN A 220 35.89 -6.35 -3.08
C GLN A 220 36.70 -7.64 -2.87
N LYS A 221 36.45 -8.39 -1.79
CA LYS A 221 37.07 -9.72 -1.59
C LYS A 221 36.56 -10.75 -2.58
N LYS A 222 35.26 -10.75 -2.90
CA LYS A 222 34.68 -11.60 -3.95
C LYS A 222 35.22 -11.29 -5.36
N ASN A 223 35.58 -10.03 -5.61
CA ASN A 223 36.11 -9.59 -6.91
C ASN A 223 37.64 -9.72 -7.05
N LYS A 224 38.35 -10.22 -6.03
CA LYS A 224 39.75 -10.62 -6.21
C LYS A 224 39.77 -11.99 -6.90
N PRO A 225 40.38 -12.11 -8.10
CA PRO A 225 40.61 -13.42 -8.67
C PRO A 225 41.53 -14.20 -7.71
N GLY A 226 41.11 -15.41 -7.35
CA GLY A 226 41.91 -16.27 -6.48
C GLY A 226 43.32 -16.48 -7.04
N PRO A 227 44.33 -16.74 -6.19
CA PRO A 227 45.67 -16.99 -6.66
C PRO A 227 45.65 -18.26 -7.52
N GLY A 228 45.93 -18.09 -8.81
CA GLY A 228 46.22 -19.19 -9.73
C GLY A 228 47.59 -19.80 -9.48
#